data_AF-A0A3M1LC93-F1
#
_entry.id   AF-A0A3M1LC93-F1
#
_cell.length_a   1.000
_cell.length_b   1.000
_cell.length_c   1.000
_cell.angle_alpha   90.00
_cell.angle_beta   90.00
_cell.angle_gamma   90.00
#
_symmetry.space_group_name_H-M   'P 1'
#
loop_
_entity.id
_entity.type
_entity.pdbx_description
1 polymer ?
#
loop_
_entity_poly.entity_id
_entity_poly.type
_entity_poly.pdbx_seq_one_letter_code
_entity_poly.pdbx_strand_id
1 'polypeptide(L)'
;DNNNVIATSEGKQGLMLIREQCMRREVLGVLKRILLEHLIDDHTWFYVNKQAAYAGIIAICEDERESPLGPIKVEIKAKDIDGLIEWLTRF
;
A
#
# COMPACT_ATOMS: atom_id res chain seq x y z
N ASP A 1 16.22 18.04 -1.80
CA ASP A 1 16.11 17.71 -0.37
C ASP A 1 16.38 16.24 -0.11
N ASN A 2 17.34 15.97 0.78
CA ASN A 2 17.98 14.67 1.02
C ASN A 2 17.35 13.88 2.19
N ASN A 3 16.06 14.08 2.49
CA ASN A 3 15.43 13.55 3.70
C ASN A 3 14.39 12.44 3.42
N ASN A 4 14.60 11.65 2.37
CA ASN A 4 13.77 10.48 2.10
C ASN A 4 14.24 9.30 2.93
N VAL A 5 13.35 8.73 3.74
CA VAL A 5 13.57 7.46 4.42
C VAL A 5 13.02 6.35 3.52
N ILE A 6 13.89 5.41 3.13
CA ILE A 6 13.52 4.23 2.35
C ILE A 6 13.72 3.01 3.23
N ALA A 7 12.70 2.16 3.30
CA ALA A 7 12.77 0.86 3.95
C ALA A 7 12.34 -0.21 2.94
N THR A 8 12.99 -1.37 2.98
CA THR A 8 12.68 -2.50 2.10
C THR A 8 12.34 -3.73 2.92
N SER A 9 11.52 -4.59 2.36
CA SER A 9 11.15 -5.89 2.92
C SER A 9 10.98 -6.88 1.78
N GLU A 10 11.33 -8.14 2.02
CA GLU A 10 11.13 -9.22 1.06
C GLU A 10 10.06 -10.19 1.57
N GLY A 11 9.31 -10.75 0.63
CA GLY A 11 8.26 -11.71 0.92
C GLY A 11 6.93 -11.08 1.35
N LYS A 12 5.93 -11.94 1.54
CA LYS A 12 4.55 -11.53 1.85
C LYS A 12 4.38 -10.98 3.27
N GLN A 13 5.34 -11.24 4.15
CA GLN A 13 5.31 -10.84 5.56
C GLN A 13 5.22 -9.33 5.73
N GLY A 14 5.95 -8.55 4.90
CA GLY A 14 5.88 -7.09 4.91
C GLY A 14 4.50 -6.53 4.58
N LEU A 15 3.64 -7.30 3.90
CA LEU A 15 2.29 -6.91 3.50
C LEU A 15 1.20 -7.43 4.44
N MET A 16 1.53 -8.29 5.40
CA MET A 16 0.54 -8.90 6.30
C MET A 16 -0.23 -7.85 7.12
N LEU A 17 0.48 -6.86 7.68
CA LEU A 17 -0.14 -5.79 8.47
C LEU A 17 -1.11 -4.94 7.62
N ILE A 18 -0.69 -4.61 6.39
CA ILE A 18 -1.52 -3.86 5.43
C ILE A 18 -2.78 -4.66 5.10
N ARG A 19 -2.62 -5.95 4.76
CA ARG A 19 -3.74 -6.85 4.45
C ARG A 19 -4.74 -6.90 5.61
N GLU A 20 -4.27 -7.16 6.82
CA GLU A 20 -5.10 -7.28 8.01
C GLU A 20 -5.87 -6.00 8.31
N GLN A 21 -5.20 -4.84 8.28
CA GLN A 21 -5.85 -3.55 8.55
C GLN A 21 -6.87 -3.19 7.47
N CYS A 22 -6.57 -3.46 6.19
CA CYS A 22 -7.49 -3.18 5.10
C CYS A 22 -8.73 -4.09 5.14
N MET A 23 -8.55 -5.36 5.52
CA MET A 23 -9.66 -6.30 5.79
C MET A 23 -10.57 -5.78 6.90
N ARG A 24 -10.00 -5.44 8.07
CA ARG A 24 -10.76 -4.98 9.25
C ARG A 24 -11.55 -3.69 9.01
N ARG A 25 -11.13 -2.89 8.03
CA ARG A 25 -11.72 -1.58 7.68
C ARG A 25 -12.61 -1.63 6.44
N GLU A 26 -12.79 -2.80 5.83
CA GLU A 26 -13.59 -3.00 4.61
C GLU A 26 -13.12 -2.16 3.41
N VAL A 27 -11.81 -1.87 3.32
CA VAL A 27 -11.21 -1.05 2.24
C VAL A 27 -10.46 -1.86 1.17
N LEU A 28 -10.60 -3.19 1.17
CA LEU A 28 -9.93 -4.05 0.18
C LEU A 28 -10.31 -3.73 -1.27
N GLY A 29 -11.56 -3.32 -1.51
CA GLY A 29 -12.02 -2.93 -2.85
C GLY A 29 -11.31 -1.67 -3.37
N VAL A 30 -11.14 -0.68 -2.49
CA VAL A 30 -10.38 0.55 -2.80
C VAL A 30 -8.92 0.21 -3.07
N LEU A 31 -8.30 -0.59 -2.20
CA LEU A 31 -6.91 -1.03 -2.38
C LEU A 31 -6.73 -1.80 -3.70
N LYS A 32 -7.63 -2.75 -4.03
CA LYS A 32 -7.57 -3.50 -5.29
C LYS A 32 -7.64 -2.59 -6.50
N ARG A 33 -8.56 -1.63 -6.50
CA ARG A 33 -8.70 -0.66 -7.58
C ARG A 33 -7.40 0.14 -7.78
N ILE A 34 -6.86 0.73 -6.71
CA ILE A 34 -5.61 1.52 -6.78
C ILE A 34 -4.44 0.68 -7.29
N LEU A 35 -4.28 -0.54 -6.78
CA LEU A 35 -3.20 -1.44 -7.21
C LEU A 35 -3.30 -1.77 -8.71
N LEU A 36 -4.51 -1.95 -9.24
CA LEU A 36 -4.74 -2.21 -10.66
C LEU A 36 -4.55 -0.94 -11.51
N GLU A 37 -4.99 0.23 -11.03
CA GLU A 37 -4.81 1.53 -11.71
C GLU A 37 -3.33 1.90 -11.86
N HIS A 38 -2.50 1.52 -10.88
CA HIS A 38 -1.06 1.80 -10.86
C HIS A 38 -0.16 0.65 -11.33
N LEU A 39 -0.75 -0.45 -11.80
CA LEU A 39 -0.01 -1.62 -12.27
C LEU A 39 0.74 -1.30 -13.57
N ILE A 40 2.05 -1.51 -13.57
CA ILE A 40 2.93 -1.43 -14.74
C ILE A 40 3.89 -2.61 -14.67
N ASP A 41 3.83 -3.50 -15.67
CA ASP A 41 4.62 -4.73 -15.74
C ASP A 41 4.55 -5.56 -14.45
N ASP A 42 5.65 -5.64 -13.69
CA ASP A 42 5.79 -6.41 -12.45
C ASP A 42 5.74 -5.53 -11.19
N HIS A 43 5.27 -4.29 -11.33
CA HIS A 43 5.30 -3.25 -10.31
C HIS A 43 3.92 -2.59 -10.10
N THR A 44 3.56 -2.31 -8.85
CA THR A 44 2.40 -1.47 -8.49
C THR A 44 2.72 -0.66 -7.24
N TRP A 45 1.87 0.31 -6.90
CA TRP A 45 2.06 1.14 -5.72
C TRP A 45 0.76 1.75 -5.21
N PHE A 46 0.77 2.16 -3.94
CA PHE A 46 -0.33 2.90 -3.32
C PHE A 46 0.20 3.84 -2.23
N TYR A 47 -0.65 4.75 -1.77
CA TYR A 47 -0.32 5.67 -0.69
C TYR A 47 -0.97 5.29 0.63
N VAL A 48 -0.25 5.53 1.72
CA VAL A 48 -0.75 5.46 3.09
C VAL A 48 -0.61 6.82 3.75
N ASN A 49 -1.63 7.26 4.49
CA ASN A 49 -1.58 8.48 5.27
C ASN A 49 -0.48 8.40 6.34
N LYS A 50 0.46 9.35 6.32
CA LYS A 50 1.66 9.33 7.16
C LYS A 50 1.34 9.54 8.64
N GLN A 51 0.39 10.40 8.94
CA GLN A 51 -0.01 10.73 10.32
C GLN A 51 -0.78 9.56 10.94
N ALA A 52 -1.65 8.91 10.16
CA ALA A 52 -2.36 7.72 10.58
C ALA A 52 -1.38 6.55 10.81
N ALA A 53 -0.41 6.36 9.92
CA ALA A 53 0.65 5.35 10.08
C ALA A 53 1.46 5.57 11.37
N TYR A 54 1.75 6.83 11.72
CA TYR A 54 2.40 7.18 12.99
C TYR A 54 1.56 6.75 14.21
N ALA A 55 0.23 6.80 14.11
CA ALA A 55 -0.69 6.30 15.12
C ALA A 55 -0.96 4.78 15.03
N GLY A 56 -0.19 4.02 14.23
CA GLY A 56 -0.34 2.58 14.05
C GLY A 56 -1.51 2.17 13.15
N ILE A 57 -2.01 3.10 12.34
CA ILE A 57 -3.18 2.92 11.47
C ILE A 57 -2.76 2.93 10.00
N ILE A 58 -3.11 1.87 9.25
CA ILE A 58 -3.02 1.88 7.78
C ILE A 58 -4.31 2.51 7.22
N ALA A 59 -4.20 3.74 6.73
CA ALA A 59 -5.26 4.43 6.01
C ALA A 59 -4.78 4.70 4.58
N ILE A 60 -5.49 4.13 3.59
CA ILE A 60 -5.17 4.31 2.17
C ILE A 60 -5.52 5.73 1.74
N CYS A 61 -4.64 6.36 0.96
CA CYS A 61 -4.89 7.64 0.31
C CYS A 61 -5.07 7.45 -1.19
N GLU A 62 -6.06 8.14 -1.76
CA GLU A 62 -6.26 8.22 -3.22
C GLU A 62 -5.55 9.45 -3.80
N ASP A 63 -5.36 10.48 -2.99
CA ASP A 63 -4.69 11.72 -3.35
C ASP A 63 -3.60 12.07 -2.32
N GLU A 64 -2.44 12.54 -2.78
CA GLU A 64 -1.33 12.92 -1.91
C GLU A 64 -1.71 13.99 -0.87
N ARG A 65 -2.68 14.85 -1.20
CA ARG A 65 -3.19 15.94 -0.34
C ARG A 65 -3.95 15.41 0.88
N GLU A 66 -4.37 14.15 0.87
CA GLU A 66 -5.03 13.50 2.01
C GLU A 66 -4.05 13.21 3.17
N SER A 67 -2.74 13.34 2.93
CA SER A 67 -1.70 13.29 3.95
C SER A 67 -0.99 14.65 4.04
N PRO A 68 -1.31 15.50 5.04
CA PRO A 68 -0.77 16.87 5.15
C PRO A 68 0.75 17.03 5.16
N LEU A 69 1.49 15.97 5.47
CA LEU A 69 2.96 15.92 5.52
C LEU A 69 3.52 15.05 4.40
N GLY A 70 2.74 14.83 3.33
CA GLY A 70 2.99 13.86 2.28
C GLY A 70 2.70 12.43 2.73
N PRO A 71 2.17 11.55 1.87
CA PRO A 71 1.91 10.16 2.21
C PRO A 71 3.20 9.35 2.36
N ILE A 72 3.06 8.11 2.82
CA ILE A 72 4.07 7.07 2.65
C ILE A 72 3.71 6.34 1.35
N LYS A 73 4.63 6.31 0.39
CA LYS A 73 4.47 5.51 -0.83
C LYS A 73 4.92 4.08 -0.57
N VAL A 74 4.03 3.13 -0.80
CA VAL A 74 4.35 1.70 -0.75
C VAL A 74 4.48 1.21 -2.19
N GLU A 75 5.70 0.86 -2.58
CA GLU A 75 6.01 0.30 -3.89
C GLU A 75 6.20 -1.21 -3.75
N ILE A 76 5.57 -1.96 -4.65
CA ILE A 76 5.58 -3.42 -4.63
C ILE A 76 6.04 -3.93 -5.98
N LYS A 77 7.05 -4.80 -5.94
CA LYS A 77 7.53 -5.54 -7.11
C LYS A 77 7.42 -7.04 -6.86
N ALA A 78 6.87 -7.79 -7.82
CA ALA A 78 6.74 -9.23 -7.71
C ALA A 78 6.73 -9.91 -9.08
N LYS A 79 7.36 -11.09 -9.18
CA LYS A 79 7.35 -11.90 -10.42
C LYS A 79 5.92 -12.29 -10.85
N ASP A 80 5.05 -12.57 -9.89
CA ASP A 80 3.62 -12.82 -10.10
C ASP A 80 2.83 -11.71 -9.40
N ILE A 81 2.79 -10.54 -10.04
CA ILE A 81 2.17 -9.34 -9.47
C ILE A 81 0.65 -9.46 -9.41
N ASP A 82 0.03 -10.08 -10.41
CA ASP A 82 -1.43 -10.33 -10.44
C ASP A 82 -1.86 -11.26 -9.31
N GLY A 83 -1.14 -12.38 -9.13
CA GLY A 83 -1.37 -13.31 -8.03
C GLY A 83 -1.12 -12.68 -6.65
N LEU A 84 -0.16 -11.74 -6.55
CA LEU A 84 0.06 -10.97 -5.34
C LEU A 84 -1.10 -10.00 -5.05
N ILE A 85 -1.57 -9.26 -6.05
CA ILE A 85 -2.72 -8.33 -5.91
C ILE A 85 -3.95 -9.11 -5.46
N GLU A 86 -4.23 -10.26 -6.10
CA GLU A 86 -5.36 -11.12 -5.72
C GLU A 86 -5.19 -11.65 -4.29
N TRP A 87 -3.99 -12.11 -3.91
CA TRP A 87 -3.72 -12.54 -2.54
C TRP A 87 -3.87 -11.40 -1.52
N LEU A 88 -3.44 -10.18 -1.84
CA LEU A 88 -3.48 -9.03 -0.94
C LEU A 88 -4.93 -8.54 -0.73
N THR A 89 -5.77 -8.67 -1.75
CA THR A 89 -7.11 -8.06 -1.80
C THR A 89 -8.26 -9.06 -1.71
N ARG A 90 -7.97 -10.36 -1.56
CA ARG A 90 -8.98 -11.39 -1.30
C ARG A 90 -9.63 -11.22 0.08
N PHE A 91 -10.96 -11.24 0.11
CA PHE A 91 -11.78 -11.28 1.32
C PHE A 91 -11.62 -12.61 2.08
#